data_AF-A0A967M470-F1
#
_entry.id   AF-A0A967M470-F1
#
_cell.length_a   1.000
_cell.length_b   1.000
_cell.length_c   1.000
_cell.angle_alpha   90.00
_cell.angle_beta   90.00
_cell.angle_gamma   90.00
#
_symmetry.space_group_name_H-M   'P 1'
#
loop_
_entity.id
_entity.type
_entity.pdbx_description
1 polymer ?
#
loop_
_entity_poly.entity_id
_entity_poly.type
_entity_poly.pdbx_seq_one_letter_code
_entity_poly.pdbx_strand_id
1 'polypeptide(L)' 'GKKLGMTQVFASDGTRIPVTVVEAGPCVVLQKKSEAKDGYDALQLG' A
#
# COMPACT_ATOMS: atom_id res chain seq x y z
N GLY A 1 -1.72 -2.28 -6.21
CA GLY A 1 -2.34 -0.95 -6.04
C GLY A 1 -2.03 -0.05 -7.23
N LYS A 2 -2.85 0.97 -7.48
CA LYS A 2 -2.73 1.90 -8.62
C LYS A 2 -2.55 3.33 -8.11
N LYS A 3 -1.58 4.08 -8.66
CA LYS A 3 -1.45 5.52 -8.41
C LYS A 3 -2.57 6.24 -9.17
N LEU A 4 -3.46 6.92 -8.43
CA LEU A 4 -4.61 7.62 -9.02
C LEU A 4 -4.29 9.06 -9.39
N GLY A 5 -3.44 9.72 -8.61
CA GLY A 5 -3.09 11.12 -8.86
C GLY A 5 -2.49 11.81 -7.65
N MET A 6 -2.44 13.13 -7.70
CA MET A 6 -1.98 13.98 -6.60
C MET A 6 -3.10 14.97 -6.23
N THR A 7 -3.28 15.18 -4.94
CA THR A 7 -4.21 16.18 -4.38
C THR A 7 -3.48 17.00 -3.32
N GLN A 8 -4.17 17.96 -2.71
CA GLN A 8 -3.62 18.75 -1.62
C GLN A 8 -4.54 18.69 -0.40
N VAL A 9 -3.95 18.58 0.79
CA VAL A 9 -4.63 18.61 2.08
C VAL A 9 -4.15 19.83 2.84
N PHE A 10 -5.08 20.55 3.47
CA PHE A 10 -4.74 21.66 4.35
C PHE A 10 -4.66 21.14 5.78
N ALA A 11 -3.52 21.34 6.43
CA ALA A 11 -3.36 21.05 7.85
C ALA A 11 -4.08 22.10 8.71
N SER A 12 -4.28 21.80 9.98
CA SER A 12 -5.03 22.64 10.93
C SER A 12 -4.42 24.03 11.17
N ASP A 13 -3.14 24.20 10.81
CA ASP A 13 -2.39 25.46 10.84
C ASP A 13 -2.48 26.26 9.52
N GLY A 14 -3.23 25.78 8.54
CA GLY A 14 -3.36 26.38 7.21
C GLY A 14 -2.27 25.96 6.21
N THR A 15 -1.34 25.08 6.60
CA THR A 15 -0.27 24.62 5.71
C THR A 15 -0.83 23.73 4.59
N ARG A 16 -0.46 24.01 3.33
CA ARG A 16 -0.86 23.19 2.17
C ARG A 16 0.14 22.06 1.93
N ILE A 17 -0.29 20.82 2.10
CA ILE A 17 0.53 19.62 1.93
C ILE A 17 0.13 18.89 0.63
N PRO A 18 1.04 18.73 -0.35
CA PRO A 18 0.78 17.91 -1.53
C PRO A 18 0.83 16.42 -1.16
N VAL A 19 -0.19 15.66 -1.54
CA VAL A 19 -0.32 14.23 -1.25
C VAL A 19 -0.59 13.43 -2.52
N THR A 20 -0.16 12.16 -2.54
CA THR A 20 -0.47 11.23 -3.64
C THR A 20 -1.62 10.32 -3.22
N VAL A 21 -2.64 10.23 -4.06
CA VAL A 21 -3.75 9.29 -3.86
C VAL A 21 -3.38 7.95 -4.48
N VAL A 22 -3.39 6.90 -3.65
CA VAL A 22 -3.12 5.52 -4.06
C VAL A 22 -4.36 4.69 -3.80
N GLU A 23 -4.85 4.01 -4.83
CA GLU A 23 -5.90 3.01 -4.70
C GLU A 23 -5.26 1.65 -4.43
N ALA A 24 -5.49 1.12 -3.23
CA ALA A 24 -5.30 -0.29 -2.97
C ALA A 24 -6.61 -1.01 -3.33
N GLY A 25 -6.56 -1.87 -4.36
CA GLY A 25 -7.65 -2.81 -4.66
C GLY A 25 -7.74 -3.91 -3.58
N PRO A 26 -8.54 -4.97 -3.77
CA PRO A 26 -8.60 -6.07 -2.82
C PRO A 26 -7.26 -6.79 -2.76
N CYS A 27 -6.42 -6.43 -1.77
CA CYS A 27 -5.12 -7.06 -1.53
C CYS A 27 -5.30 -8.41 -0.82
N VAL A 28 -5.81 -9.40 -1.56
CA VAL A 28 -6.02 -10.75 -1.04
C VAL A 28 -4.69 -11.49 -0.89
N VAL A 29 -4.54 -12.24 0.20
CA VAL A 29 -3.35 -13.09 0.41
C VAL A 29 -3.50 -14.35 -0.43
N LEU A 30 -2.64 -14.51 -1.43
CA LEU A 30 -2.65 -15.66 -2.34
C LEU A 30 -1.83 -16.83 -1.77
N GLN A 31 -0.68 -16.53 -1.16
CA GLN A 31 0.22 -17.55 -0.63
C GLN A 31 0.96 -17.05 0.60
N LYS A 32 1.10 -17.92 1.60
CA LYS A 32 2.03 -17.75 2.71
C LYS A 32 3.23 -18.66 2.51
N LYS A 33 4.41 -18.06 2.34
CA LYS A 33 5.68 -18.75 2.32
C LYS A 33 6.25 -18.82 3.73
N SER A 34 6.85 -19.95 4.05
CA SER A 34 7.43 -20.21 5.38
C SER A 34 8.84 -20.76 5.25
N GLU A 35 9.73 -20.46 6.20
CA GLU A 35 11.10 -21.00 6.21
C GLU A 35 11.16 -22.52 5.98
N ALA A 36 10.27 -23.28 6.61
CA ALA A 36 10.26 -24.74 6.55
C ALA A 36 9.98 -25.33 5.15
N LYS A 37 9.29 -24.59 4.28
CA LYS A 37 8.90 -25.06 2.93
C LYS A 37 9.59 -24.27 1.81
N ASP A 38 9.85 -23.00 2.03
CA ASP A 38 10.29 -22.05 1.00
C ASP A 38 11.66 -21.42 1.31
N GLY A 39 12.24 -21.68 2.48
CA GLY A 39 13.55 -21.16 2.91
C GLY A 39 13.55 -19.70 3.38
N TYR A 40 12.38 -19.05 3.43
CA TYR A 40 12.18 -17.71 3.98
C TYR A 40 10.71 -17.44 4.29
N ASP A 41 10.45 -16.44 5.14
CA ASP A 41 9.09 -15.98 5.44
C ASP A 41 8.66 -14.85 4.51
N ALA A 42 7.54 -15.04 3.81
CA ALA A 42 6.93 -14.01 2.97
C ALA A 42 5.43 -14.23 2.74
N LEU A 43 4.73 -13.14 2.39
CA LEU A 43 3.32 -13.16 1.97
C LEU A 43 3.21 -12.67 0.54
N GLN A 44 2.48 -13.42 -0.28
CA GLN A 44 2.14 -13.01 -1.64
C GLN A 44 0.74 -12.40 -1.63
N LEU A 45 0.65 -11.17 -2.12
CA LEU A 45 -0.61 -10.44 -2.28
C LEU A 45 -0.99 -10.37 -3.76
N GLY A 46 -2.30 -10.43 -4.04
CA GLY A 46 -2.91 -10.22 -5.37
C GLY A 46 -3.30 -8.76 -5.62
#